data_AF-A0A3C0SML6-F1
#
_entry.id   AF-A0A3C0SML6-F1
#
_cell.length_a   1.000
_cell.length_b   1.000
_cell.length_c   1.000
_cell.angle_alpha   90.00
_cell.angle_beta   90.00
_cell.angle_gamma   90.00
#
_symmetry.space_group_name_H-M   'P 1'
#
loop_
_entity.id
_entity.type
_entity.pdbx_description
1 polymer ?
#
loop_
_entity_poly.entity_id
_entity_poly.type
_entity_poly.pdbx_seq_one_letter_code
_entity_poly.pdbx_strand_id
1 'polypeptide(L)'
;ATSITGERERQTLDILLSTNLSPMKIVIGKLMSTVTKVTLLIISTMPIYAINFLVGGTSFKELIILTIFFISTTIYVGSIGIFMSTIFKTSKSSTVASLITVLFAVVGTLIIGAVVISRDYYNTLQNNNISTFIINLPFWMYINPTIEFIYILIKQTGISEVAPNILFYMNLNKIFIVSLINQGIMTILLILLSSWRLNPVRKSIFKVRK
;
A
#
# COMPACT_ATOMS: atom_id res chain seq x y z
N ALA A 1 -3.37 13.15 1.29
CA ALA A 1 -2.48 14.16 0.68
C ALA A 1 -2.72 15.59 1.20
N THR A 2 -3.97 16.03 1.41
CA THR A 2 -4.27 17.41 1.87
C THR A 2 -4.35 17.58 3.39
N SER A 3 -4.09 16.53 4.16
CA SER A 3 -4.36 16.49 5.60
C SER A 3 -3.46 17.43 6.42
N ILE A 4 -2.17 17.52 6.13
CA ILE A 4 -1.22 18.43 6.81
C ILE A 4 -1.07 19.76 6.05
N THR A 5 -1.04 19.73 4.72
CA THR A 5 -0.95 20.95 3.93
C THR A 5 -2.18 21.82 4.06
N GLY A 6 -3.37 21.24 4.20
CA GLY A 6 -4.61 22.00 4.42
C GLY A 6 -4.62 22.71 5.77
N GLU A 7 -4.07 22.11 6.83
CA GLU A 7 -3.88 22.79 8.13
C GLU A 7 -2.87 23.93 8.04
N ARG A 8 -1.81 23.73 7.24
CA ARG A 8 -0.79 24.75 7.03
C ARG A 8 -1.35 25.95 6.25
N GLU A 9 -2.18 25.69 5.23
CA GLU A 9 -2.84 26.74 4.45
C GLU A 9 -3.89 27.49 5.27
N ARG A 10 -4.56 26.82 6.21
CA ARG A 10 -5.52 27.43 7.14
C ARG A 10 -4.86 28.12 8.35
N GLN A 11 -3.53 28.12 8.43
CA GLN A 11 -2.74 28.64 9.56
C GLN A 11 -3.10 28.01 10.93
N THR A 12 -3.77 26.86 10.94
CA THR A 12 -4.15 26.14 12.16
C THR A 12 -3.06 25.19 12.64
N LEU A 13 -2.08 24.87 11.78
CA LEU A 13 -0.99 23.96 12.11
C LEU A 13 -0.16 24.44 13.32
N ASP A 14 0.13 25.74 13.40
CA ASP A 14 0.95 26.30 14.50
C ASP A 14 0.18 26.30 15.82
N ILE A 15 -1.14 26.52 15.78
CA ILE A 15 -2.03 26.41 16.93
C ILE A 15 -2.09 24.95 17.41
N LEU A 16 -2.20 23.99 16.49
CA LEU A 16 -2.26 22.56 16.81
C LEU A 16 -0.95 22.08 17.44
N LEU A 17 0.19 22.60 16.98
CA LEU A 17 1.52 22.30 17.56
C LEU A 17 1.81 23.04 18.88
N SER A 18 1.05 24.09 19.24
CA SER A 18 1.12 24.73 20.55
C SER A 18 0.37 23.96 21.65
N THR A 19 -0.43 22.96 21.29
CA THR A 19 -1.06 22.06 22.26
C THR A 19 -0.10 20.96 22.71
N ASN A 20 -0.37 20.32 23.85
CA ASN A 20 0.42 19.19 24.39
C ASN A 20 0.31 17.89 23.56
N LEU A 21 -0.05 17.97 22.28
CA LEU A 21 -0.18 16.82 21.38
C LEU A 21 1.17 16.50 20.72
N SER A 22 1.58 15.24 20.81
CA SER A 22 2.79 14.80 20.11
C SER A 22 2.55 14.76 18.58
N PRO A 23 3.54 15.13 17.76
CA PRO A 23 3.48 15.04 16.29
C PRO A 23 2.99 13.68 15.77
N MET A 24 3.38 12.61 16.46
CA MET A 24 2.97 11.24 16.13
C MET A 24 1.47 11.00 16.33
N LYS A 25 0.88 11.53 17.41
CA LYS A 25 -0.57 11.44 17.66
C LYS A 25 -1.38 12.20 16.60
N ILE A 26 -0.86 13.34 16.13
CA ILE A 26 -1.50 14.12 15.05
C ILE A 26 -1.52 13.31 13.74
N VAL A 27 -0.39 12.71 13.37
CA VAL A 27 -0.28 11.87 12.17
C VAL A 27 -1.21 10.66 12.24
N ILE A 28 -1.17 9.92 13.35
CA ILE A 28 -1.99 8.72 13.55
C ILE A 28 -3.49 9.08 13.56
N GLY A 29 -3.89 10.16 14.23
CA GLY A 29 -5.28 10.59 14.27
C GLY A 29 -5.82 10.96 12.88
N LYS A 30 -5.00 11.65 12.07
CA LYS A 30 -5.37 11.97 10.68
C LYS A 30 -5.44 10.73 9.80
N LEU A 31 -4.53 9.77 9.99
CA LEU A 31 -4.56 8.49 9.29
C LEU A 31 -5.84 7.71 9.66
N MET A 32 -6.15 7.61 10.95
CA MET A 32 -7.33 6.88 11.43
C MET A 32 -8.62 7.49 10.87
N SER A 33 -8.74 8.82 10.83
CA SER A 33 -9.89 9.50 10.21
C SER A 33 -10.09 9.11 8.74
N THR A 34 -9.00 8.96 7.98
CA THR A 34 -9.09 8.49 6.59
C THR A 34 -9.44 7.01 6.48
N VAL A 35 -8.88 6.16 7.35
CA VAL A 35 -9.18 4.73 7.39
C VAL A 35 -10.65 4.49 7.71
N THR A 36 -11.21 5.17 8.72
CA THR A 36 -12.63 5.02 9.10
C THR A 36 -13.58 5.33 7.94
N LYS A 37 -13.27 6.35 7.12
CA LYS A 37 -14.08 6.68 5.95
C LYS A 37 -14.08 5.54 4.93
N VAL A 38 -12.92 4.96 4.67
CA VAL A 38 -12.81 3.85 3.71
C VAL A 38 -13.41 2.56 4.28
N THR A 39 -13.25 2.27 5.57
CA THR A 39 -13.90 1.10 6.18
C THR A 39 -15.42 1.20 6.09
N LEU A 40 -15.98 2.40 6.22
CA LEU A 40 -17.42 2.62 6.04
C LEU A 40 -17.86 2.37 4.59
N LEU A 41 -17.05 2.76 3.60
CA LEU A 41 -17.27 2.40 2.20
C LEU A 41 -17.18 0.88 1.96
N ILE A 42 -16.21 0.20 2.57
CA ILE A 42 -16.07 -1.26 2.48
C ILE A 42 -17.33 -1.95 3.04
N ILE A 43 -17.81 -1.53 4.20
CA ILE A 43 -19.06 -2.05 4.78
C ILE A 43 -20.24 -1.78 3.83
N SER A 44 -20.29 -0.60 3.20
CA SER A 44 -21.32 -0.28 2.20
C SER A 44 -21.27 -1.18 0.96
N THR A 45 -20.12 -1.79 0.64
CA THR A 45 -19.99 -2.76 -0.47
C THR A 45 -20.38 -4.19 -0.09
N MET A 46 -20.56 -4.49 1.21
CA MET A 46 -20.95 -5.84 1.67
C MET A 46 -22.22 -6.40 1.00
N PRO A 47 -23.30 -5.63 0.75
CA PRO A 47 -24.47 -6.15 0.05
C PRO A 47 -24.16 -6.65 -1.37
N ILE A 48 -23.21 -6.01 -2.06
CA ILE A 48 -22.79 -6.41 -3.40
C ILE A 48 -22.00 -7.72 -3.32
N TYR A 49 -21.14 -7.88 -2.31
CA TYR A 49 -20.42 -9.14 -2.08
C TYR A 49 -21.36 -10.31 -1.71
N ALA A 50 -22.48 -10.03 -1.03
CA ALA A 50 -23.48 -11.06 -0.74
C ALA A 50 -24.09 -11.67 -2.01
N ILE A 51 -24.22 -10.89 -3.09
CA ILE A 51 -24.69 -11.40 -4.39
C ILE A 51 -23.65 -12.35 -5.01
N ASN A 52 -22.36 -11.99 -4.99
CA ASN A 52 -21.28 -12.87 -5.49
C ASN A 52 -21.20 -14.19 -4.70
N PHE A 53 -21.46 -14.14 -3.39
CA PHE A 53 -21.56 -15.33 -2.56
C PHE A 53 -22.73 -16.23 -2.97
N LEU A 54 -23.90 -15.65 -3.27
CA LEU A 54 -25.10 -16.38 -3.67
C LEU A 54 -24.94 -17.09 -5.03
N VAL A 55 -24.22 -16.46 -5.97
CA VAL A 55 -23.90 -17.05 -7.28
C VAL A 55 -22.89 -18.21 -7.16
N GLY A 56 -22.32 -18.44 -5.98
CA GLY A 56 -21.35 -19.51 -5.73
C GLY A 56 -19.94 -19.19 -6.22
N GLY A 57 -19.65 -17.92 -6.52
CA GLY A 57 -18.37 -17.52 -7.10
C GLY A 57 -17.21 -17.34 -6.11
N THR A 58 -17.48 -17.18 -4.81
CA THR A 58 -16.44 -16.88 -3.81
C THR A 58 -16.74 -17.48 -2.44
N SER A 59 -15.71 -17.97 -1.75
CA SER A 59 -15.84 -18.50 -0.38
C SER A 59 -15.90 -17.39 0.68
N PHE A 60 -16.55 -17.64 1.83
CA PHE A 60 -16.59 -16.68 2.95
C PHE A 60 -15.19 -16.28 3.44
N LYS A 61 -14.23 -17.22 3.37
CA LYS A 61 -12.83 -16.98 3.71
C LYS A 61 -12.17 -15.96 2.78
N GLU A 62 -12.46 -16.01 1.48
CA GLU A 62 -11.92 -15.04 0.51
C GLU A 62 -12.47 -13.64 0.73
N LEU A 63 -13.73 -13.51 1.15
CA LEU A 63 -14.31 -12.20 1.50
C LEU A 63 -13.58 -11.54 2.67
N ILE A 64 -13.25 -12.31 3.71
CA ILE A 64 -12.48 -11.80 4.86
C ILE A 64 -11.08 -11.38 4.41
N ILE A 65 -10.39 -12.21 3.62
CA ILE A 65 -9.04 -11.91 3.11
C ILE A 65 -9.05 -10.62 2.28
N LEU A 66 -10.03 -10.46 1.40
CA LEU A 66 -10.19 -9.27 0.56
C LEU A 66 -10.52 -8.02 1.40
N THR A 67 -11.31 -8.16 2.47
CA THR A 67 -11.60 -7.06 3.41
C THR A 67 -10.34 -6.61 4.15
N ILE A 68 -9.55 -7.56 4.68
CA ILE A 68 -8.27 -7.28 5.35
C ILE A 68 -7.30 -6.60 4.37
N PHE A 69 -7.23 -7.09 3.14
CA PHE A 69 -6.44 -6.49 2.07
C PHE A 69 -6.81 -5.02 1.90
N PHE A 70 -8.09 -4.69 1.63
CA PHE A 70 -8.51 -3.30 1.42
C PHE A 70 -8.16 -2.37 2.58
N ILE A 71 -8.30 -2.84 3.82
CA ILE A 71 -7.91 -2.07 5.01
C ILE A 71 -6.39 -1.85 5.04
N SER A 72 -5.60 -2.89 4.79
CA SER A 72 -4.14 -2.82 4.72
C SER A 72 -3.67 -1.84 3.64
N THR A 73 -4.21 -1.93 2.42
CA THR A 73 -3.81 -1.02 1.33
C THR A 73 -4.19 0.42 1.63
N THR A 74 -5.34 0.63 2.29
CA THR A 74 -5.78 1.97 2.69
C THR A 74 -4.80 2.60 3.67
N ILE A 75 -4.35 1.84 4.66
CA ILE A 75 -3.33 2.31 5.62
C ILE A 75 -2.02 2.61 4.89
N TYR A 76 -1.62 1.74 3.97
CA TYR A 76 -0.40 1.91 3.16
C TYR A 76 -0.44 3.16 2.29
N VAL A 77 -1.41 3.28 1.40
CA VAL A 77 -1.58 4.44 0.52
C VAL A 77 -1.85 5.72 1.32
N GLY A 78 -2.61 5.62 2.42
CA GLY A 78 -2.86 6.71 3.36
C GLY A 78 -1.56 7.23 3.98
N SER A 79 -0.65 6.34 4.39
CA SER A 79 0.65 6.72 4.95
C SER A 79 1.54 7.44 3.94
N ILE A 80 1.56 7.00 2.67
CA ILE A 80 2.26 7.71 1.57
C ILE A 80 1.68 9.11 1.38
N GLY A 81 0.35 9.22 1.37
CA GLY A 81 -0.35 10.50 1.22
C GLY A 81 -0.10 11.47 2.38
N ILE A 82 0.05 10.97 3.60
CA ILE A 82 0.40 11.79 4.77
C ILE A 82 1.88 12.19 4.70
N PHE A 83 2.78 11.27 4.37
CA PHE A 83 4.20 11.58 4.23
C PHE A 83 4.44 12.69 3.20
N MET A 84 3.84 12.60 2.02
CA MET A 84 3.93 13.66 1.00
C MET A 84 3.36 15.00 1.50
N SER A 85 2.30 14.98 2.30
CA SER A 85 1.75 16.19 2.90
C SER A 85 2.68 16.88 3.91
N THR A 86 3.62 16.14 4.51
CA THR A 86 4.67 16.73 5.37
C THR A 86 5.83 17.32 4.56
N ILE A 87 6.04 16.85 3.34
CA ILE A 87 7.13 17.29 2.45
C ILE A 87 6.77 18.62 1.79
N PHE A 88 5.60 18.68 1.17
CA PHE A 88 5.20 19.82 0.34
C PHE A 88 4.55 20.92 1.16
N LYS A 89 4.67 22.17 0.67
CA LYS A 89 4.13 23.36 1.34
C LYS A 89 2.66 23.63 0.97
N THR A 90 2.25 23.28 -0.25
CA THR A 90 0.90 23.55 -0.79
C THR A 90 0.11 22.26 -1.02
N SER A 91 -1.21 22.32 -0.85
CA SER A 91 -2.13 21.20 -1.03
C SER A 91 -2.19 20.70 -2.47
N LYS A 92 -2.14 21.60 -3.46
CA LYS A 92 -2.09 21.23 -4.88
C LYS A 92 -0.86 20.39 -5.21
N SER A 93 0.33 20.85 -4.79
CA SER A 93 1.59 20.13 -5.01
C SER A 93 1.66 18.81 -4.26
N SER A 94 1.15 18.77 -3.01
CA SER A 94 1.10 17.54 -2.21
C SER A 94 0.25 16.46 -2.87
N THR A 95 -0.93 16.84 -3.38
CA THR A 95 -1.84 15.91 -4.06
C THR A 95 -1.19 15.35 -5.32
N VAL A 96 -0.65 16.19 -6.20
CA VAL A 96 0.02 15.74 -7.42
C VAL A 96 1.20 14.81 -7.11
N ALA A 97 2.06 15.18 -6.15
CA ALA A 97 3.19 14.35 -5.76
C ALA A 97 2.76 13.00 -5.16
N SER A 98 1.70 12.98 -4.35
CA SER A 98 1.16 11.73 -3.82
C SER A 98 0.62 10.82 -4.91
N LEU A 99 -0.07 11.39 -5.91
CA LEU A 99 -0.58 10.64 -7.06
C LEU A 99 0.55 10.06 -7.89
N ILE A 100 1.58 10.86 -8.22
CA ILE A 100 2.76 10.40 -8.96
C ILE A 100 3.48 9.28 -8.18
N THR A 101 3.62 9.42 -6.87
CA THR A 101 4.31 8.41 -6.04
C THR A 101 3.54 7.09 -6.02
N VAL A 102 2.21 7.14 -5.83
CA VAL A 102 1.38 5.94 -5.85
C VAL A 102 1.36 5.30 -7.24
N LEU A 103 1.24 6.12 -8.29
CA LEU A 103 1.28 5.64 -9.67
C LEU A 103 2.61 4.97 -9.99
N PHE A 104 3.73 5.55 -9.57
CA PHE A 104 5.05 4.93 -9.73
C PHE A 104 5.18 3.64 -8.90
N ALA A 105 4.70 3.63 -7.65
CA ALA A 105 4.72 2.45 -6.80
C ALA A 105 3.89 1.29 -7.38
N VAL A 106 2.81 1.59 -8.11
CA VAL A 106 1.95 0.58 -8.74
C VAL A 106 2.46 0.21 -10.14
N VAL A 107 2.49 1.16 -11.06
CA VAL A 107 2.79 0.90 -12.48
C VAL A 107 4.28 0.68 -12.70
N GLY A 108 5.13 1.50 -12.08
CA GLY A 108 6.58 1.42 -12.24
C GLY A 108 7.13 0.08 -11.75
N THR A 109 6.68 -0.39 -10.59
CA THR A 109 7.13 -1.68 -10.05
C THR A 109 6.62 -2.88 -10.87
N LEU A 110 5.43 -2.80 -11.46
CA LEU A 110 4.93 -3.85 -12.36
C LEU A 110 5.76 -3.95 -13.64
N ILE A 111 6.11 -2.82 -14.25
CA ILE A 111 6.96 -2.80 -15.45
C ILE A 111 8.33 -3.42 -15.14
N ILE A 112 8.96 -2.98 -14.05
CA ILE A 112 10.25 -3.53 -13.62
C ILE A 112 10.14 -5.02 -13.32
N GLY A 113 9.06 -5.42 -12.65
CA GLY A 113 8.75 -6.82 -12.36
C GLY A 113 8.63 -7.69 -13.60
N ALA A 114 7.89 -7.22 -14.61
CA ALA A 114 7.70 -7.92 -15.87
C ALA A 114 9.02 -8.13 -16.61
N VAL A 115 9.90 -7.13 -16.63
CA VAL A 115 11.24 -7.24 -17.25
C VAL A 115 12.09 -8.28 -16.53
N VAL A 116 12.10 -8.28 -15.18
CA VAL A 116 12.87 -9.24 -14.38
C VAL A 116 12.36 -10.67 -14.58
N ILE A 117 11.05 -10.88 -14.53
CA ILE A 117 10.44 -12.19 -14.76
C ILE A 117 10.78 -12.69 -16.17
N SER A 118 10.67 -11.81 -17.18
CA SER A 118 10.99 -12.17 -18.57
C SER A 118 12.46 -12.58 -18.70
N ARG A 119 13.39 -11.82 -18.11
CA ARG A 119 14.82 -12.16 -18.09
C ARG A 119 15.06 -13.53 -17.45
N ASP A 120 14.47 -13.78 -16.29
CA ASP A 120 14.68 -15.04 -15.57
C ASP A 120 14.09 -16.21 -16.35
N TYR A 121 12.95 -16.01 -17.02
CA TYR A 121 12.37 -16.99 -17.94
C TYR A 121 13.32 -17.32 -19.11
N TYR A 122 13.84 -16.32 -19.81
CA TYR A 122 14.80 -16.52 -20.91
C TYR A 122 16.07 -17.25 -20.45
N ASN A 123 16.60 -16.93 -19.28
CA ASN A 123 17.77 -17.62 -18.72
C ASN A 123 17.49 -19.11 -18.43
N THR A 124 16.27 -19.44 -17.99
CA THR A 124 15.90 -20.85 -17.76
C THR A 124 15.63 -21.63 -19.03
N LEU A 125 15.10 -20.98 -20.08
CA LEU A 125 14.97 -21.56 -21.42
C LEU A 125 16.34 -21.94 -21.98
N GLN A 126 17.33 -21.04 -21.86
CA GLN A 126 18.68 -21.27 -22.37
C GLN A 126 19.40 -22.44 -21.68
N ASN A 127 19.10 -22.68 -20.39
CA ASN A 127 19.73 -23.73 -19.59
C ASN A 127 18.99 -25.08 -19.62
N ASN A 128 17.99 -25.27 -20.50
CA ASN A 128 17.15 -26.48 -20.61
C ASN A 128 16.45 -26.92 -19.30
N ASN A 129 16.33 -26.04 -18.32
CA ASN A 129 15.74 -26.32 -17.00
C ASN A 129 14.29 -25.81 -16.89
N ILE A 130 13.54 -25.87 -18.00
CA ILE A 130 12.20 -25.28 -18.11
C ILE A 130 11.22 -25.92 -17.10
N SER A 131 11.41 -27.21 -16.82
CA SER A 131 10.59 -27.97 -15.88
C SER A 131 10.72 -27.50 -14.42
N THR A 132 11.77 -26.75 -14.07
CA THR A 132 12.01 -26.23 -12.71
C THR A 132 11.84 -24.72 -12.58
N PHE A 133 11.33 -24.04 -13.61
CA PHE A 133 11.11 -22.59 -13.56
C PHE A 133 10.04 -22.23 -12.52
N ILE A 134 10.46 -21.71 -11.37
CA ILE A 134 9.58 -21.11 -10.36
C ILE A 134 9.73 -19.60 -10.48
N ILE A 135 8.61 -18.88 -10.55
CA ILE A 135 8.59 -17.41 -10.53
C ILE A 135 8.96 -16.97 -9.11
N ASN A 136 10.24 -16.67 -8.89
CA ASN A 136 10.68 -16.07 -7.65
C ASN A 136 10.47 -14.56 -7.73
N LEU A 137 9.39 -14.05 -7.15
CA LEU A 137 9.14 -12.61 -7.10
C LEU A 137 10.22 -11.95 -6.23
N PRO A 138 10.94 -10.94 -6.75
CA PRO A 138 11.93 -10.23 -5.95
C PRO A 138 11.28 -9.41 -4.84
N PHE A 139 12.04 -9.17 -3.76
CA PHE A 139 11.52 -8.54 -2.53
C PHE A 139 10.75 -7.23 -2.78
N TRP A 140 11.26 -6.36 -3.66
CA TRP A 140 10.66 -5.06 -3.96
C TRP A 140 9.28 -5.16 -4.60
N MET A 141 8.95 -6.28 -5.23
CA MET A 141 7.67 -6.45 -5.90
C MET A 141 6.53 -6.67 -4.89
N TYR A 142 6.83 -7.27 -3.73
CA TYR A 142 5.88 -7.44 -2.62
C TYR A 142 5.48 -6.13 -1.92
N ILE A 143 6.21 -5.03 -2.18
CA ILE A 143 5.82 -3.70 -1.67
C ILE A 143 4.60 -3.17 -2.42
N ASN A 144 4.39 -3.61 -3.67
CA ASN A 144 3.29 -3.15 -4.49
C ASN A 144 1.97 -3.87 -4.12
N PRO A 145 0.93 -3.15 -3.66
CA PRO A 145 -0.36 -3.76 -3.31
C PRO A 145 -1.07 -4.43 -4.48
N THR A 146 -0.72 -4.14 -5.74
CA THR A 146 -1.35 -4.82 -6.88
C THR A 146 -0.95 -6.28 -7.01
N ILE A 147 0.23 -6.68 -6.54
CA ILE A 147 0.64 -8.10 -6.55
C ILE A 147 -0.28 -8.92 -5.64
N GLU A 148 -0.59 -8.39 -4.47
CA GLU A 148 -1.52 -8.99 -3.52
C GLU A 148 -2.96 -9.00 -4.08
N PHE A 149 -3.37 -7.93 -4.76
CA PHE A 149 -4.67 -7.89 -5.45
C PHE A 149 -4.80 -8.95 -6.55
N ILE A 150 -3.79 -9.07 -7.42
CA ILE A 150 -3.75 -10.08 -8.49
C ILE A 150 -3.85 -11.48 -7.90
N TYR A 151 -3.13 -11.75 -6.80
CA TYR A 151 -3.22 -13.02 -6.10
C TYR A 151 -4.66 -13.32 -5.62
N ILE A 152 -5.32 -12.36 -4.99
CA ILE A 152 -6.70 -12.52 -4.52
C ILE A 152 -7.65 -12.77 -5.70
N LEU A 153 -7.49 -12.04 -6.81
CA LEU A 153 -8.31 -12.22 -8.01
C LEU A 153 -8.15 -13.62 -8.62
N ILE A 154 -6.92 -14.12 -8.76
CA ILE A 154 -6.68 -15.47 -9.29
C ILE A 154 -7.40 -16.53 -8.44
N LYS A 155 -7.47 -16.31 -7.12
CA LYS A 155 -8.16 -17.22 -6.20
C LYS A 155 -9.69 -17.13 -6.30
N GLN A 156 -10.25 -15.95 -6.59
CA GLN A 156 -11.69 -15.71 -6.64
C GLN A 156 -12.32 -16.01 -8.02
N THR A 157 -11.53 -16.00 -9.09
CA THR A 157 -12.03 -16.10 -10.48
C THR A 157 -12.17 -17.54 -10.99
N GLY A 158 -11.89 -18.56 -10.17
CA GLY A 158 -11.88 -19.96 -10.59
C GLY A 158 -10.75 -20.33 -11.55
N ILE A 159 -9.90 -19.37 -11.94
CA ILE A 159 -8.74 -19.58 -12.83
C ILE A 159 -7.77 -20.60 -12.24
N SER A 160 -7.70 -20.70 -10.91
CA SER A 160 -6.91 -21.71 -10.20
C SER A 160 -7.30 -23.15 -10.55
N GLU A 161 -8.56 -23.41 -10.88
CA GLU A 161 -9.05 -24.76 -11.25
C GLU A 161 -8.75 -25.08 -12.71
N VAL A 162 -8.83 -24.08 -13.59
CA VAL A 162 -8.59 -24.22 -15.04
C VAL A 162 -7.10 -24.31 -15.38
N ALA A 163 -6.24 -23.62 -14.63
CA ALA A 163 -4.81 -23.55 -14.88
C ALA A 163 -4.00 -23.73 -13.58
N PRO A 164 -4.00 -24.95 -12.99
CA PRO A 164 -3.32 -25.22 -11.72
C PRO A 164 -1.80 -24.95 -11.78
N ASN A 165 -1.22 -25.06 -12.98
CA ASN A 165 0.19 -24.80 -13.23
C ASN A 165 0.58 -23.33 -12.98
N ILE A 166 -0.30 -22.36 -13.28
CA ILE A 166 -0.06 -20.94 -12.96
C ILE A 166 0.11 -20.76 -11.45
N LEU A 167 -0.65 -21.53 -10.66
CA LEU A 167 -0.64 -21.48 -9.21
C LEU A 167 0.65 -22.09 -8.62
N PHE A 168 1.09 -23.21 -9.20
CA PHE A 168 2.29 -23.93 -8.78
C PHE A 168 3.57 -23.14 -9.07
N TYR A 169 3.64 -22.48 -10.23
CA TYR A 169 4.82 -21.70 -10.63
C TYR A 169 5.01 -20.41 -9.81
N MET A 170 3.98 -19.87 -9.17
CA MET A 170 4.07 -18.61 -8.40
C MET A 170 4.30 -18.80 -6.88
N ASN A 171 4.38 -20.02 -6.33
CA ASN A 171 4.54 -20.27 -4.88
C ASN A 171 3.60 -19.42 -3.99
N LEU A 172 2.30 -19.45 -4.33
CA LEU A 172 1.33 -18.42 -3.96
C LEU A 172 0.95 -18.35 -2.49
N ASN A 173 1.07 -19.44 -1.73
CA ASN A 173 0.70 -19.46 -0.31
C ASN A 173 1.52 -18.48 0.52
N LYS A 174 2.71 -18.07 0.06
CA LYS A 174 3.57 -17.10 0.75
C LYS A 174 3.35 -15.67 0.29
N ILE A 175 2.81 -15.42 -0.91
CA ILE A 175 2.75 -14.07 -1.50
C ILE A 175 1.91 -13.12 -0.65
N PHE A 176 0.74 -13.56 -0.21
CA PHE A 176 -0.15 -12.71 0.60
C PHE A 176 0.51 -12.28 1.91
N ILE A 177 1.03 -13.25 2.67
CA ILE A 177 1.64 -12.98 3.98
C ILE A 177 2.88 -12.11 3.83
N VAL A 178 3.74 -12.40 2.85
CA VAL A 178 4.97 -11.63 2.60
C VAL A 178 4.65 -10.19 2.15
N SER A 179 3.66 -10.02 1.28
CA SER A 179 3.22 -8.68 0.83
C SER A 179 2.65 -7.86 1.98
N LEU A 180 1.82 -8.48 2.81
CA LEU A 180 1.20 -7.82 3.96
C LEU A 180 2.24 -7.40 5.00
N ILE A 181 3.24 -8.24 5.27
CA ILE A 181 4.38 -7.88 6.14
C ILE A 181 5.18 -6.71 5.55
N ASN A 182 5.53 -6.78 4.26
CA ASN A 182 6.35 -5.75 3.63
C ASN A 182 5.64 -4.40 3.55
N GLN A 183 4.36 -4.39 3.22
CA GLN A 183 3.53 -3.19 3.27
C GLN A 183 3.45 -2.66 4.70
N GLY A 184 3.23 -3.53 5.69
CA GLY A 184 3.23 -3.17 7.11
C GLY A 184 4.53 -2.48 7.54
N ILE A 185 5.69 -3.05 7.22
CA ILE A 185 7.00 -2.45 7.49
C ILE A 185 7.12 -1.08 6.84
N MET A 186 6.74 -0.97 5.56
CA MET A 186 6.80 0.30 4.83
C MET A 186 5.86 1.36 5.42
N THR A 187 4.66 0.98 5.88
CA THR A 187 3.74 1.92 6.55
C THR A 187 4.34 2.50 7.83
N ILE A 188 4.95 1.64 8.65
CA ILE A 188 5.58 2.04 9.91
C ILE A 188 6.72 3.01 9.63
N LEU A 189 7.56 2.70 8.64
CA LEU A 189 8.65 3.58 8.21
C LEU A 189 8.12 4.95 7.73
N LEU A 190 7.08 4.99 6.91
CA LEU A 190 6.48 6.24 6.42
C LEU A 190 5.86 7.08 7.54
N ILE A 191 5.21 6.44 8.51
CA ILE A 191 4.65 7.12 9.69
C ILE A 191 5.78 7.71 10.53
N LEU A 192 6.84 6.94 10.81
CA LEU A 192 8.01 7.43 11.56
C LEU A 192 8.69 8.61 10.86
N LEU A 193 8.92 8.52 9.54
CA LEU A 193 9.50 9.60 8.75
C LEU A 193 8.63 10.86 8.74
N SER A 194 7.31 10.69 8.64
CA SER A 194 6.36 11.82 8.68
C SER A 194 6.36 12.50 10.06
N SER A 195 6.38 11.74 11.15
CA SER A 195 6.46 12.25 12.53
C SER A 195 7.78 12.98 12.79
N TRP A 196 8.90 12.38 12.36
CA TRP A 196 10.23 12.97 12.47
C TRP A 196 10.34 14.31 11.75
N ARG A 197 9.70 14.44 10.58
CA ARG A 197 9.70 15.68 9.80
C ARG A 197 8.78 16.75 10.38
N LEU A 198 7.71 16.37 11.07
CA LEU A 198 6.76 17.29 11.68
C LEU A 198 7.24 17.85 13.03
N ASN A 199 8.19 17.19 13.70
CA ASN A 199 8.62 17.55 15.04
C ASN A 199 9.27 18.95 15.12
N PRO A 200 8.68 19.92 15.85
CA PRO A 200 9.19 21.30 15.93
C PRO A 200 10.53 21.41 16.69
N VAL A 201 10.84 20.48 17.61
CA VAL A 201 12.09 20.47 18.40
C VAL A 201 13.33 20.43 17.50
N ARG A 202 13.24 19.83 16.31
CA ARG A 202 14.36 19.78 15.36
C ARG A 202 14.60 21.11 14.63
N LYS A 203 13.58 21.95 14.47
CA LYS A 203 13.73 23.27 13.82
C LYS A 203 14.53 24.24 14.70
N SER A 204 14.50 24.12 16.03
CA SER A 204 15.32 24.95 16.91
C SER A 204 16.80 24.52 16.88
N ILE A 205 17.09 23.22 16.87
CA ILE A 205 18.47 22.69 16.82
C ILE A 205 19.19 23.12 15.53
N PHE A 206 18.49 23.17 14.38
CA PHE A 206 19.05 23.65 13.12
C PHE A 206 19.18 25.18 13.04
N LYS A 207 18.40 25.95 13.82
CA LYS A 207 18.57 27.41 13.93
C LYS A 207 19.71 27.81 14.87
N VAL A 208 20.05 26.97 15.85
CA VAL A 208 21.17 27.22 16.79
C VAL A 208 22.54 26.86 16.18
N ARG A 209 22.56 26.10 15.07
CA ARG A 209 23.79 25.71 14.35
C ARG A 209 24.09 26.54 13.09
N LYS A 210 23.33 27.62 12.84
CA LYS A 210 23.61 28.62 11.79
C LYS A 210 23.95 29.93 12.46
#